data_AF-A0A9W5USN6-F1
#
_entry.id   AF-A0A9W5USN6-F1
#
_cell.length_a   1.000
_cell.length_b   1.000
_cell.length_c   1.000
_cell.angle_alpha   90.00
_cell.angle_beta   90.00
_cell.angle_gamma   90.00
#
_symmetry.space_group_name_H-M   'P 1'
#
loop_
_entity.id
_entity.type
_entity.pdbx_description
1 polymer ?
#
loop_
_entity_poly.entity_id
_entity_poly.type
_entity_poly.pdbx_seq_one_letter_code
_entity_poly.pdbx_strand_id
1 'polypeptide(L)'
;MTQTRATPVTGGRLTAAQGTALYVGAVLGTGVIALPALAAEAAGPASLLAWLLLVIVSAPLAATFAALGSRHPDAGGVSTYARMAFGPRAAAVVGWCFYFAVPPGASAAALFGAAYVEAAVGGGTPTVAVTAALLMVAVTATNHAGVQLAGRVQLALAGALVAFLLLAVLLSLPHADAANLTPFAPHGLPAVGPAAALLMWSFVGWEAITHLTGEFRRPERDLPRATAAAVVVVGALYLAVAFATVAVLGSTAADSTAPLGDLFAVALGGDARWLVAGAALLLTFGAMNAYYAGAAKLGAALGRDGALPDWLARGSVAGEVPRRSLAVTATLAFLALGAVLVTGLGTHSLVLLTTGSFITVYVIGVAAALRLLPRRSAAWYAAAATIGVVLFLLVMAGVYLLWPVAVTGAALLYLRARGRVRS
;
A
#
# COMPACT_ATOMS: atom_id res chain seq x y z
N MET A 1 17.55 37.74 -19.56
CA MET A 1 16.29 37.32 -18.91
C MET A 1 15.45 36.59 -19.95
N THR A 2 15.63 35.28 -20.07
CA THR A 2 14.87 34.43 -20.98
C THR A 2 13.73 33.82 -20.19
N GLN A 3 12.51 34.35 -20.37
CA GLN A 3 11.30 33.76 -19.80
C GLN A 3 11.07 32.38 -20.41
N THR A 4 11.32 31.34 -19.63
CA THR A 4 10.86 29.98 -19.94
C THR A 4 9.33 29.99 -19.89
N ARG A 5 8.67 30.02 -21.05
CA ARG A 5 7.21 29.85 -21.15
C ARG A 5 6.85 28.52 -20.48
N ALA A 6 6.10 28.58 -19.39
CA ALA A 6 5.44 27.41 -18.83
C ALA A 6 4.51 26.83 -19.91
N THR A 7 4.76 25.61 -20.34
CA THR A 7 3.83 24.84 -21.17
C THR A 7 2.49 24.76 -20.43
N PRO A 8 1.35 25.05 -21.10
CA PRO A 8 0.05 24.94 -20.47
C PRO A 8 -0.15 23.48 -20.03
N VAL A 9 -0.36 23.26 -18.74
CA VAL A 9 -0.74 21.95 -18.20
C VAL A 9 -2.04 21.58 -18.91
N THR A 10 -2.00 20.54 -19.77
CA THR A 10 -3.20 19.94 -20.35
C THR A 10 -4.16 19.62 -19.22
N GLY A 11 -5.32 20.29 -19.20
CA GLY A 11 -6.30 20.13 -18.14
C GLY A 11 -6.65 18.66 -17.91
N GLY A 12 -6.68 18.25 -16.64
CA GLY A 12 -6.99 16.89 -16.24
C GLY A 12 -8.32 16.39 -16.81
N ARG A 13 -8.41 15.08 -17.06
CA ARG A 13 -9.59 14.43 -17.64
C ARG A 13 -10.37 13.57 -16.65
N LEU A 14 -9.79 13.26 -15.49
CA LEU A 14 -10.40 12.41 -14.48
C LEU A 14 -11.55 13.12 -13.79
N THR A 15 -12.69 12.44 -13.75
CA THR A 15 -13.87 12.82 -12.95
C THR A 15 -13.78 12.23 -11.55
N ALA A 16 -14.61 12.71 -10.62
CA ALA A 16 -14.67 12.17 -9.26
C ALA A 16 -14.88 10.64 -9.25
N ALA A 17 -15.78 10.10 -10.09
CA ALA A 17 -16.06 8.66 -10.13
C ALA A 17 -14.88 7.83 -10.65
N GLN A 18 -14.21 8.30 -11.71
CA GLN A 18 -13.00 7.65 -12.22
C GLN A 18 -11.85 7.73 -11.21
N GLY A 19 -11.71 8.89 -10.55
CA GLY A 19 -10.78 9.08 -9.45
C GLY A 19 -11.05 8.13 -8.28
N THR A 20 -12.32 7.96 -7.88
CA THR A 20 -12.71 6.98 -6.85
C THR A 20 -12.26 5.58 -7.23
N ALA A 21 -12.57 5.13 -8.45
CA ALA A 21 -12.25 3.77 -8.87
C ALA A 21 -10.74 3.51 -8.95
N LEU A 22 -9.96 4.49 -9.45
CA LEU A 22 -8.49 4.42 -9.43
C LEU A 22 -7.96 4.41 -7.99
N TYR A 23 -8.54 5.22 -7.12
CA TYR A 23 -8.08 5.34 -5.75
C TYR A 23 -8.41 4.11 -4.91
N VAL A 24 -9.62 3.56 -5.05
CA VAL A 24 -10.03 2.28 -4.49
C VAL A 24 -9.06 1.18 -4.93
N GLY A 25 -8.72 1.11 -6.22
CA GLY A 25 -7.74 0.14 -6.74
C GLY A 25 -6.31 0.35 -6.25
N ALA A 26 -5.92 1.59 -5.91
CA ALA A 26 -4.60 1.89 -5.37
C ALA A 26 -4.46 1.53 -3.89
N VAL A 27 -5.56 1.65 -3.12
CA VAL A 27 -5.59 1.32 -1.68
C VAL A 27 -5.89 -0.16 -1.44
N LEU A 28 -6.78 -0.77 -2.25
CA LEU A 28 -7.04 -2.20 -2.23
C LEU A 28 -5.85 -2.97 -2.82
N GLY A 29 -4.84 -3.18 -1.99
CA GLY A 29 -3.67 -3.99 -2.31
C GLY A 29 -3.86 -5.46 -1.93
N THR A 30 -2.74 -6.19 -1.89
CA THR A 30 -2.68 -7.59 -1.45
C THR A 30 -2.91 -7.77 0.06
N GLY A 31 -3.05 -6.70 0.83
CA GLY A 31 -3.36 -6.80 2.25
C GLY A 31 -4.72 -7.43 2.51
N VAL A 32 -5.72 -7.08 1.72
CA VAL A 32 -7.11 -7.53 1.94
C VAL A 32 -7.31 -9.04 1.77
N ILE A 33 -6.43 -9.70 1.01
CA ILE A 33 -6.53 -11.14 0.76
C ILE A 33 -5.92 -11.99 1.88
N ALA A 34 -5.09 -11.42 2.76
CA ALA A 34 -4.37 -12.19 3.78
C ALA A 34 -4.52 -11.62 5.20
N LEU A 35 -4.55 -10.30 5.34
CA LEU A 35 -4.56 -9.64 6.65
C LEU A 35 -5.77 -9.94 7.54
N PRO A 36 -7.00 -10.20 7.03
CA PRO A 36 -8.10 -10.60 7.91
C PRO A 36 -7.80 -11.82 8.77
N ALA A 37 -7.19 -12.87 8.20
CA ALA A 37 -6.77 -14.07 8.94
C ALA A 37 -5.68 -13.75 9.96
N LEU A 38 -4.61 -13.06 9.53
CA LEU A 38 -3.50 -12.70 10.41
C LEU A 38 -3.92 -11.78 11.56
N ALA A 39 -4.92 -10.91 11.34
CA ALA A 39 -5.47 -10.07 12.40
C ALA A 39 -6.36 -10.89 13.36
N ALA A 40 -7.12 -11.86 12.84
CA ALA A 40 -7.87 -12.81 13.66
C ALA A 40 -6.95 -13.72 14.48
N GLU A 41 -5.81 -14.14 13.93
CA GLU A 41 -4.74 -14.83 14.67
C GLU A 41 -4.21 -13.95 15.81
N ALA A 42 -3.93 -12.67 15.53
CA ALA A 42 -3.35 -11.77 16.52
C ALA A 42 -4.31 -11.38 17.66
N ALA A 43 -5.60 -11.19 17.39
CA ALA A 43 -6.55 -10.61 18.35
C ALA A 43 -7.92 -11.31 18.45
N GLY A 44 -8.14 -12.39 17.69
CA GLY A 44 -9.45 -13.05 17.59
C GLY A 44 -10.53 -12.12 17.02
N PRO A 45 -11.80 -12.26 17.45
CA PRO A 45 -12.89 -11.39 17.03
C PRO A 45 -12.66 -9.90 17.35
N ALA A 46 -11.87 -9.59 18.38
CA ALA A 46 -11.51 -8.22 18.74
C ALA A 46 -10.67 -7.51 17.64
N SER A 47 -10.11 -8.24 16.68
CA SER A 47 -9.48 -7.67 15.48
C SER A 47 -10.44 -6.77 14.66
N LEU A 48 -11.75 -6.98 14.78
CA LEU A 48 -12.76 -6.10 14.16
C LEU A 48 -12.69 -4.67 14.72
N LEU A 49 -12.30 -4.50 15.98
CA LEU A 49 -12.06 -3.17 16.56
C LEU A 49 -10.83 -2.51 15.93
N ALA A 50 -9.78 -3.28 15.63
CA ALA A 50 -8.58 -2.76 14.96
C ALA A 50 -8.92 -2.27 13.54
N TRP A 51 -9.68 -3.07 12.78
CA TRP A 51 -10.21 -2.66 11.47
C TRP A 51 -11.05 -1.39 11.55
N LEU A 52 -12.02 -1.35 12.47
CA LEU A 52 -12.90 -0.20 12.64
C LEU A 52 -12.12 1.07 13.00
N LEU A 53 -11.20 0.96 13.97
CA LEU A 53 -10.35 2.07 14.38
C LEU A 53 -9.52 2.60 13.20
N LEU A 54 -8.89 1.71 12.43
CA LEU A 54 -8.09 2.10 11.27
C LEU A 54 -8.93 2.74 10.16
N VAL A 55 -10.15 2.27 9.91
CA VAL A 55 -11.07 2.92 8.96
C VAL A 55 -11.38 4.34 9.43
N ILE A 56 -11.73 4.53 10.70
CA ILE A 56 -12.04 5.86 11.25
C ILE A 56 -10.82 6.79 11.18
N VAL A 57 -9.64 6.28 11.52
CA VAL A 57 -8.36 7.01 11.50
C VAL A 57 -7.91 7.35 10.08
N SER A 58 -8.21 6.48 9.12
CA SER A 58 -7.83 6.69 7.72
C SER A 58 -8.59 7.85 7.07
N ALA A 59 -9.81 8.13 7.51
CA ALA A 59 -10.63 9.21 6.97
C ALA A 59 -9.96 10.61 7.08
N PRO A 60 -9.51 11.09 8.26
CA PRO A 60 -8.81 12.36 8.37
C PRO A 60 -7.43 12.35 7.69
N LEU A 61 -6.74 11.21 7.65
CA LEU A 61 -5.47 11.07 6.91
C LEU A 61 -5.69 11.28 5.40
N ALA A 62 -6.66 10.58 4.82
CA ALA A 62 -7.01 10.70 3.42
C ALA A 62 -7.51 12.11 3.08
N ALA A 63 -8.34 12.71 3.96
CA ALA A 63 -8.78 14.09 3.82
C ALA A 63 -7.61 15.09 3.84
N THR A 64 -6.58 14.83 4.65
CA THR A 64 -5.38 15.67 4.74
C THR A 64 -4.61 15.67 3.41
N PHE A 65 -4.35 14.48 2.84
CA PHE A 65 -3.69 14.37 1.54
C PHE A 65 -4.55 14.91 0.40
N ALA A 66 -5.87 14.73 0.47
CA ALA A 66 -6.80 15.29 -0.49
C ALA A 66 -6.76 16.83 -0.48
N ALA A 67 -6.72 17.45 0.69
CA ALA A 67 -6.63 18.90 0.82
C ALA A 67 -5.28 19.45 0.31
N LEU A 68 -4.18 18.76 0.61
CA LEU A 68 -2.86 19.12 0.06
C LEU A 68 -2.85 19.04 -1.46
N GLY A 69 -3.37 17.94 -2.02
CA GLY A 69 -3.43 17.71 -3.46
C GLY A 69 -4.38 18.64 -4.21
N SER A 70 -5.48 19.04 -3.57
CA SER A 70 -6.40 20.03 -4.12
C SER A 70 -5.75 21.41 -4.21
N ARG A 71 -4.91 21.77 -3.22
CA ARG A 71 -4.29 23.10 -3.12
C ARG A 71 -2.97 23.21 -3.89
N HIS A 72 -2.22 22.12 -3.98
CA HIS A 72 -0.95 22.04 -4.67
C HIS A 72 -0.96 20.85 -5.64
N PRO A 73 -1.68 20.95 -6.77
CA PRO A 73 -1.74 19.87 -7.74
C PRO A 73 -0.37 19.67 -8.39
N ASP A 74 0.29 18.57 -8.07
CA ASP A 74 1.61 18.22 -8.57
C ASP A 74 1.77 16.70 -8.58
N ALA A 75 2.39 16.17 -9.64
CA ALA A 75 2.56 14.73 -9.82
C ALA A 75 3.60 14.11 -8.87
N GLY A 76 4.43 14.92 -8.19
CA GLY A 76 5.44 14.45 -7.24
C GLY A 76 4.90 14.08 -5.86
N GLY A 77 3.61 14.26 -5.62
CA GLY A 77 2.89 13.76 -4.45
C GLY A 77 3.47 14.24 -3.12
N VAL A 78 3.57 13.34 -2.13
CA VAL A 78 4.07 13.66 -0.77
C VAL A 78 5.48 14.24 -0.79
N SER A 79 6.33 13.80 -1.72
CA SER A 79 7.71 14.29 -1.82
C SER A 79 7.76 15.78 -2.17
N THR A 80 6.84 16.26 -3.02
CA THR A 80 6.69 17.69 -3.35
C THR A 80 6.23 18.48 -2.14
N TYR A 81 5.26 17.98 -1.38
CA TYR A 81 4.79 18.67 -0.17
C TYR A 81 5.88 18.74 0.90
N ALA A 82 6.64 17.67 1.09
CA ALA A 82 7.80 17.65 1.97
C ALA A 82 8.88 18.66 1.53
N ARG A 83 9.11 18.78 0.21
CA ARG A 83 10.04 19.78 -0.36
C ARG A 83 9.58 21.20 -0.06
N MET A 84 8.30 21.50 -0.31
CA MET A 84 7.72 22.83 -0.08
C MET A 84 7.73 23.20 1.41
N ALA A 85 7.47 22.24 2.29
CA ALA A 85 7.39 22.48 3.72
C ALA A 85 8.77 22.52 4.39
N PHE A 86 9.69 21.62 4.05
CA PHE A 86 10.92 21.37 4.82
C PHE A 86 12.20 21.35 3.98
N GLY A 87 12.10 21.57 2.67
CA GLY A 87 13.22 21.65 1.75
C GLY A 87 13.66 20.31 1.14
N PRO A 88 14.71 20.32 0.31
CA PRO A 88 15.12 19.17 -0.52
C PRO A 88 15.50 17.91 0.27
N ARG A 89 16.03 18.06 1.50
CA ARG A 89 16.43 16.92 2.34
C ARG A 89 15.24 16.08 2.78
N ALA A 90 14.16 16.72 3.21
CA ALA A 90 12.94 16.01 3.60
C ALA A 90 12.30 15.30 2.41
N ALA A 91 12.30 15.94 1.24
CA ALA A 91 11.82 15.33 -0.01
C ALA A 91 12.63 14.07 -0.38
N ALA A 92 13.96 14.12 -0.22
CA ALA A 92 14.82 12.98 -0.46
C ALA A 92 14.56 11.84 0.53
N VAL A 93 14.37 12.13 1.81
CA VAL A 93 14.00 11.12 2.83
C VAL A 93 12.68 10.45 2.47
N VAL A 94 11.65 11.22 2.10
CA VAL A 94 10.36 10.68 1.64
C VAL A 94 10.58 9.77 0.42
N GLY A 95 11.33 10.21 -0.58
CA GLY A 95 11.64 9.42 -1.77
C GLY A 95 12.38 8.13 -1.46
N TRP A 96 13.36 8.14 -0.56
CA TRP A 96 14.08 6.95 -0.10
C TRP A 96 13.16 5.98 0.63
N CYS A 97 12.32 6.47 1.55
CA CYS A 97 11.36 5.64 2.25
C CYS A 97 10.40 4.93 1.27
N PHE A 98 9.85 5.64 0.28
CA PHE A 98 9.02 5.01 -0.76
C PHE A 98 9.80 3.99 -1.59
N TYR A 99 10.98 4.37 -2.09
CA TYR A 99 11.77 3.53 -2.99
C TYR A 99 12.21 2.21 -2.32
N PHE A 100 12.66 2.29 -1.07
CA PHE A 100 13.15 1.13 -0.30
C PHE A 100 12.05 0.38 0.47
N ALA A 101 10.82 0.90 0.52
CA ALA A 101 9.64 0.16 1.00
C ALA A 101 9.16 -0.89 -0.01
N VAL A 102 9.36 -0.64 -1.31
CA VAL A 102 8.83 -1.51 -2.37
C VAL A 102 9.47 -2.90 -2.37
N PRO A 103 10.78 -3.10 -2.20
CA PRO A 103 11.38 -4.43 -2.18
C PRO A 103 10.81 -5.41 -1.12
N PRO A 104 10.77 -5.06 0.19
CA PRO A 104 10.15 -5.95 1.17
C PRO A 104 8.65 -6.11 0.92
N GLY A 105 7.96 -5.04 0.50
CA GLY A 105 6.53 -5.09 0.25
C GLY A 105 6.15 -5.97 -0.94
N ALA A 106 6.90 -5.89 -2.03
CA ALA A 106 6.77 -6.75 -3.19
C ALA A 106 6.90 -8.24 -2.83
N SER A 107 7.84 -8.55 -1.93
CA SER A 107 8.10 -9.91 -1.48
C SER A 107 6.94 -10.43 -0.62
N ALA A 108 6.42 -9.60 0.30
CA ALA A 108 5.23 -9.93 1.08
C ALA A 108 4.00 -10.14 0.19
N ALA A 109 3.77 -9.25 -0.77
CA ALA A 109 2.67 -9.35 -1.72
C ALA A 109 2.75 -10.65 -2.54
N ALA A 110 3.94 -11.02 -3.01
CA ALA A 110 4.15 -12.26 -3.75
C ALA A 110 3.86 -13.50 -2.90
N LEU A 111 4.28 -13.50 -1.63
CA LEU A 111 4.01 -14.57 -0.69
C LEU A 111 2.51 -14.70 -0.37
N PHE A 112 1.78 -13.59 -0.25
CA PHE A 112 0.32 -13.63 -0.09
C PHE A 112 -0.38 -14.26 -1.29
N GLY A 113 -0.04 -13.85 -2.52
CA GLY A 113 -0.59 -14.48 -3.72
C GLY A 113 -0.22 -15.96 -3.85
N ALA A 114 1.00 -16.32 -3.46
CA ALA A 114 1.49 -17.69 -3.48
C ALA A 114 0.83 -18.61 -2.44
N ALA A 115 0.44 -18.07 -1.28
CA ALA A 115 -0.28 -18.83 -0.25
C ALA A 115 -1.63 -19.37 -0.76
N TYR A 116 -2.31 -18.63 -1.63
CA TYR A 116 -3.54 -19.09 -2.27
C TYR A 116 -3.31 -20.27 -3.22
N VAL A 117 -2.16 -20.30 -3.91
CA VAL A 117 -1.79 -21.43 -4.78
C VAL A 117 -1.48 -22.65 -3.93
N GLU A 118 -0.72 -22.49 -2.85
CA GLU A 118 -0.44 -23.58 -1.92
C GLU A 118 -1.73 -24.14 -1.30
N ALA A 119 -2.68 -23.29 -0.89
CA ALA A 119 -3.97 -23.74 -0.38
C ALA A 119 -4.82 -24.52 -1.41
N ALA A 120 -4.60 -24.29 -2.70
CA ALA A 120 -5.29 -25.00 -3.78
C ALA A 120 -4.59 -26.31 -4.20
N VAL A 121 -3.25 -26.31 -4.27
CA VAL A 121 -2.47 -27.41 -4.88
C VAL A 121 -1.68 -28.23 -3.86
N GLY A 122 -1.56 -27.75 -2.63
CA GLY A 122 -0.71 -28.29 -1.58
C GLY A 122 0.79 -28.07 -1.83
N GLY A 123 1.61 -28.84 -1.13
CA GLY A 123 3.07 -28.83 -1.26
C GLY A 123 3.80 -27.85 -0.34
N GLY A 124 3.09 -27.13 0.54
CA GLY A 124 3.67 -26.40 1.66
C GLY A 124 4.63 -25.28 1.26
N THR A 125 5.63 -25.04 2.11
CA THR A 125 6.60 -23.94 1.95
C THR A 125 7.31 -23.92 0.58
N PRO A 126 7.72 -25.06 -0.01
CA PRO A 126 8.27 -25.08 -1.37
C PRO A 126 7.33 -24.50 -2.43
N THR A 127 6.04 -24.85 -2.40
CA THR A 127 5.06 -24.32 -3.36
C THR A 127 4.92 -22.81 -3.23
N VAL A 128 4.83 -22.30 -2.00
CA VAL A 128 4.75 -20.86 -1.73
C VAL A 128 6.01 -20.14 -2.25
N ALA A 129 7.19 -20.68 -1.93
CA ALA A 129 8.47 -20.08 -2.32
C ALA A 129 8.64 -20.01 -3.85
N VAL A 130 8.39 -21.13 -4.54
CA VAL A 130 8.51 -21.21 -6.01
C VAL A 130 7.48 -20.30 -6.67
N THR A 131 6.23 -20.34 -6.22
CA THR A 131 5.16 -19.51 -6.79
C THR A 131 5.45 -18.02 -6.61
N ALA A 132 5.88 -17.59 -5.41
CA ALA A 132 6.25 -16.20 -5.14
C ALA A 132 7.42 -15.76 -6.03
N ALA A 133 8.47 -16.60 -6.16
CA ALA A 133 9.61 -16.31 -7.02
C ALA A 133 9.20 -16.20 -8.49
N LEU A 134 8.39 -17.13 -9.01
CA LEU A 134 7.88 -17.10 -10.38
C LEU A 134 7.03 -15.86 -10.64
N LEU A 135 6.18 -15.48 -9.70
CA LEU A 135 5.37 -14.27 -9.79
C LEU A 135 6.24 -13.01 -9.85
N MET A 136 7.27 -12.91 -9.01
CA MET A 136 8.24 -11.81 -9.04
C MET A 136 9.04 -11.78 -10.34
N VAL A 137 9.43 -12.95 -10.89
CA VAL A 137 10.09 -13.05 -12.21
C VAL A 137 9.16 -12.53 -13.29
N ALA A 138 7.90 -12.98 -13.31
CA ALA A 138 6.91 -12.54 -14.29
C ALA A 138 6.72 -11.02 -14.25
N VAL A 139 6.48 -10.45 -13.06
CA VAL A 139 6.33 -8.99 -12.87
C VAL A 139 7.57 -8.24 -13.34
N THR A 140 8.77 -8.72 -12.96
CA THR A 140 10.04 -8.09 -13.36
C THR A 140 10.24 -8.14 -14.87
N ALA A 141 9.94 -9.28 -15.51
CA ALA A 141 10.06 -9.47 -16.95
C ALA A 141 9.08 -8.57 -17.72
N THR A 142 7.82 -8.50 -17.31
CA THR A 142 6.81 -7.62 -17.91
C THR A 142 7.22 -6.16 -17.84
N ASN A 143 7.71 -5.71 -16.68
CA ASN A 143 8.22 -4.34 -16.51
C ASN A 143 9.50 -4.10 -17.32
N HIS A 144 10.40 -5.08 -17.41
CA HIS A 144 11.63 -4.95 -18.17
C HIS A 144 11.38 -4.83 -19.68
N ALA A 145 10.40 -5.58 -20.18
CA ALA A 145 9.91 -5.50 -21.56
C ALA A 145 9.20 -4.18 -21.88
N GLY A 146 8.91 -3.35 -20.86
CA GLY A 146 8.19 -2.09 -21.04
C GLY A 146 6.71 -2.25 -21.32
N VAL A 147 6.16 -3.42 -21.01
CA VAL A 147 4.73 -3.69 -21.11
C VAL A 147 4.04 -2.94 -19.98
N GLN A 148 3.61 -1.72 -20.27
CA GLN A 148 2.76 -0.98 -19.36
C GLN A 148 1.35 -1.55 -19.49
N LEU A 149 0.80 -2.07 -18.38
CA LEU A 149 -0.63 -2.35 -18.35
C LEU A 149 -1.36 -1.05 -18.68
N ALA A 150 -2.19 -1.08 -19.72
CA ALA A 150 -3.01 0.07 -20.04
C ALA A 150 -3.86 0.42 -18.81
N GLY A 151 -4.06 1.72 -18.53
CA GLY A 151 -4.82 2.16 -17.35
C GLY A 151 -6.22 1.53 -17.25
N ARG A 152 -6.83 1.18 -18.40
CA ARG A 152 -8.07 0.42 -18.47
C ARG A 152 -7.97 -1.00 -17.89
N VAL A 153 -6.85 -1.70 -18.13
CA VAL A 153 -6.60 -3.04 -17.57
C VAL A 153 -6.35 -2.94 -16.07
N GLN A 154 -5.58 -1.94 -15.60
CA GLN A 154 -5.41 -1.72 -14.16
C GLN A 154 -6.75 -1.46 -13.47
N LEU A 155 -7.60 -0.63 -14.09
CA LEU A 155 -8.94 -0.35 -13.59
C LEU A 155 -9.83 -1.61 -13.58
N ALA A 156 -9.73 -2.44 -14.62
CA ALA A 156 -10.45 -3.71 -14.68
C ALA A 156 -9.99 -4.69 -13.60
N LEU A 157 -8.69 -4.78 -13.33
CA LEU A 157 -8.14 -5.61 -12.24
C LEU A 157 -8.58 -5.10 -10.86
N ALA A 158 -8.57 -3.78 -10.64
CA ALA A 158 -9.11 -3.20 -9.41
C ALA A 158 -10.61 -3.49 -9.23
N GLY A 159 -11.40 -3.36 -10.31
CA GLY A 159 -12.82 -3.71 -10.30
C GLY A 159 -13.05 -5.19 -10.05
N ALA A 160 -12.22 -6.06 -10.64
CA ALA A 160 -12.25 -7.50 -10.41
C ALA A 160 -11.92 -7.85 -8.95
N LEU A 161 -10.95 -7.17 -8.33
CA LEU A 161 -10.65 -7.34 -6.90
C LEU A 161 -11.85 -6.94 -6.03
N VAL A 162 -12.46 -5.78 -6.27
CA VAL A 162 -13.67 -5.35 -5.54
C VAL A 162 -14.79 -6.38 -5.69
N ALA A 163 -15.07 -6.82 -6.92
CA ALA A 163 -16.09 -7.82 -7.19
C ALA A 163 -15.78 -9.15 -6.50
N PHE A 164 -14.51 -9.58 -6.51
CA PHE A 164 -14.04 -10.78 -5.86
C PHE A 164 -14.27 -10.74 -4.33
N LEU A 165 -13.94 -9.62 -3.68
CA LEU A 165 -14.19 -9.42 -2.25
C LEU A 165 -15.68 -9.38 -1.91
N LEU A 166 -16.48 -8.66 -2.70
CA LEU A 166 -17.92 -8.60 -2.51
C LEU A 166 -18.56 -9.97 -2.66
N LEU A 167 -18.15 -10.74 -3.67
CA LEU A 167 -18.67 -12.09 -3.89
C LEU A 167 -18.29 -13.02 -2.74
N ALA A 168 -17.04 -12.95 -2.25
CA ALA A 168 -16.61 -13.74 -1.09
C ALA A 168 -17.51 -13.47 0.11
N VAL A 169 -17.73 -12.19 0.44
CA VAL A 169 -18.57 -11.76 1.56
C VAL A 169 -20.03 -12.18 1.38
N LEU A 170 -20.64 -11.89 0.22
CA LEU A 170 -22.06 -12.14 -0.01
C LEU A 170 -22.41 -13.62 -0.01
N LEU A 171 -21.52 -14.47 -0.53
CA LEU A 171 -21.74 -15.91 -0.58
C LEU A 171 -21.44 -16.59 0.77
N SER A 172 -20.47 -16.09 1.54
CA SER A 172 -20.09 -16.71 2.82
C SER A 172 -20.98 -16.26 3.99
N LEU A 173 -21.50 -15.03 3.99
CA LEU A 173 -22.31 -14.46 5.08
C LEU A 173 -23.49 -15.32 5.56
N PRO A 174 -24.23 -16.05 4.69
CA PRO A 174 -25.28 -16.97 5.14
C PRO A 174 -24.80 -18.09 6.06
N HIS A 175 -23.50 -18.40 6.07
CA HIS A 175 -22.87 -19.41 6.90
C HIS A 175 -22.22 -18.83 8.17
N ALA A 176 -22.43 -17.53 8.46
CA ALA A 176 -21.89 -16.89 9.64
C ALA A 176 -22.58 -17.41 10.91
N ASP A 177 -21.78 -17.72 11.94
CA ASP A 177 -22.26 -18.12 13.26
C ASP A 177 -21.88 -17.05 14.30
N ALA A 178 -22.87 -16.57 15.05
CA ALA A 178 -22.65 -15.60 16.13
C ALA A 178 -21.80 -16.19 17.26
N ALA A 179 -21.79 -17.51 17.45
CA ALA A 179 -20.94 -18.20 18.43
C ALA A 179 -19.44 -17.94 18.17
N ASN A 180 -19.05 -17.73 16.90
CA ASN A 180 -17.67 -17.41 16.53
C ASN A 180 -17.20 -16.03 17.03
N LEU A 181 -18.11 -15.17 17.49
CA LEU A 181 -17.79 -13.88 18.11
C LEU A 181 -17.55 -14.01 19.63
N THR A 182 -17.74 -15.20 20.21
CA THR A 182 -17.62 -15.45 21.65
C THR A 182 -16.58 -16.53 21.94
N PRO A 183 -15.58 -16.28 22.81
CA PRO A 183 -15.30 -15.00 23.48
C PRO A 183 -14.79 -13.92 22.49
N PHE A 184 -15.22 -12.67 22.67
CA PHE A 184 -14.90 -11.58 21.75
C PHE A 184 -13.42 -11.19 21.75
N ALA A 185 -12.80 -11.16 22.93
CA ALA A 185 -11.39 -10.78 23.09
C ALA A 185 -10.60 -11.94 23.73
N PRO A 186 -10.39 -13.07 23.02
CA PRO A 186 -9.74 -14.25 23.57
C PRO A 186 -8.29 -13.98 23.99
N HIS A 187 -7.63 -13.01 23.35
CA HIS A 187 -6.24 -12.63 23.61
C HIS A 187 -6.15 -11.32 24.43
N GLY A 188 -7.29 -10.86 24.95
CA GLY A 188 -7.44 -9.58 25.64
C GLY A 188 -7.48 -8.37 24.71
N LEU A 189 -8.06 -7.27 25.19
CA LEU A 189 -8.11 -6.00 24.46
C LEU A 189 -6.73 -5.41 24.09
N PRO A 190 -5.64 -5.60 24.86
CA PRO A 190 -4.32 -5.11 24.46
C PRO A 190 -3.81 -5.69 23.12
N ALA A 191 -4.28 -6.86 22.70
CA ALA A 191 -3.91 -7.49 21.43
C ALA A 191 -4.42 -6.73 20.19
N VAL A 192 -5.42 -5.84 20.36
CA VAL A 192 -5.95 -4.98 19.29
C VAL A 192 -4.87 -4.03 18.75
N GLY A 193 -3.92 -3.58 19.59
CA GLY A 193 -2.84 -2.67 19.19
C GLY A 193 -1.88 -3.31 18.17
N PRO A 194 -1.25 -4.46 18.48
CA PRO A 194 -0.43 -5.21 17.52
C PRO A 194 -1.18 -5.59 16.24
N ALA A 195 -2.46 -6.02 16.35
CA ALA A 195 -3.27 -6.30 15.17
C ALA A 195 -3.46 -5.06 14.30
N ALA A 196 -3.73 -3.89 14.89
CA ALA A 196 -3.82 -2.63 14.15
C ALA A 196 -2.50 -2.25 13.46
N ALA A 197 -1.35 -2.52 14.07
CA ALA A 197 -0.04 -2.27 13.46
C ALA A 197 0.19 -3.14 12.21
N LEU A 198 -0.23 -4.41 12.24
CA LEU A 198 -0.22 -5.30 11.08
C LEU A 198 -1.17 -4.79 9.99
N LEU A 199 -2.42 -4.52 10.37
CA LEU A 199 -3.49 -4.07 9.48
C LEU A 199 -3.16 -2.75 8.78
N MET A 200 -2.27 -1.94 9.35
CA MET A 200 -1.80 -0.69 8.76
C MET A 200 -1.29 -0.86 7.32
N TRP A 201 -0.76 -2.03 6.98
CA TRP A 201 -0.40 -2.39 5.60
C TRP A 201 -1.56 -2.19 4.62
N SER A 202 -2.77 -2.63 4.97
CA SER A 202 -3.96 -2.47 4.11
C SER A 202 -4.43 -1.02 3.99
N PHE A 203 -3.92 -0.13 4.83
CA PHE A 203 -4.21 1.31 4.81
C PHE A 203 -3.00 2.13 4.30
N VAL A 204 -1.97 1.47 3.78
CA VAL A 204 -0.99 2.13 2.93
C VAL A 204 -1.63 2.40 1.56
N GLY A 205 -1.46 3.61 1.03
CA GLY A 205 -1.97 3.99 -0.29
C GLY A 205 -2.86 5.24 -0.30
N TRP A 206 -3.25 5.79 0.85
CA TRP A 206 -4.00 7.06 0.91
C TRP A 206 -3.19 8.26 0.38
N GLU A 207 -1.88 8.13 0.31
CA GLU A 207 -1.00 9.09 -0.31
C GLU A 207 -0.90 8.91 -1.83
N ALA A 208 -1.32 7.78 -2.39
CA ALA A 208 -1.28 7.53 -3.83
C ALA A 208 -2.10 8.57 -4.61
N ILE A 209 -3.21 9.05 -4.04
CA ILE A 209 -4.05 10.10 -4.65
C ILE A 209 -3.27 11.37 -4.98
N THR A 210 -2.21 11.67 -4.22
CA THR A 210 -1.43 12.89 -4.39
C THR A 210 -0.71 12.91 -5.75
N HIS A 211 -0.36 11.74 -6.29
CA HIS A 211 0.27 11.60 -7.60
C HIS A 211 -0.72 11.79 -8.76
N LEU A 212 -2.02 11.59 -8.51
CA LEU A 212 -3.08 11.73 -9.52
C LEU A 212 -3.68 13.14 -9.55
N THR A 213 -3.22 14.05 -8.69
CA THR A 213 -3.81 15.39 -8.51
C THR A 213 -3.90 16.20 -9.79
N GLY A 214 -2.84 16.17 -10.62
CA GLY A 214 -2.77 16.86 -11.90
C GLY A 214 -3.67 16.27 -13.00
N GLU A 215 -4.20 15.06 -12.80
CA GLU A 215 -5.06 14.39 -13.77
C GLU A 215 -6.55 14.66 -13.58
N PHE A 216 -6.95 15.24 -12.44
CA PHE A 216 -8.35 15.60 -12.17
C PHE A 216 -8.80 16.82 -12.96
N ARG A 217 -10.02 16.77 -13.51
CA ARG A 217 -10.63 17.88 -14.23
C ARG A 217 -10.89 19.09 -13.34
N ARG A 218 -11.30 18.86 -12.10
CA ARG A 218 -11.52 19.90 -11.08
C ARG A 218 -10.94 19.43 -9.73
N PRO A 219 -9.62 19.53 -9.53
CA PRO A 219 -8.96 18.99 -8.32
C PRO A 219 -9.63 19.45 -7.02
N GLU A 220 -9.99 20.74 -6.92
CA GLU A 220 -10.63 21.34 -5.73
C GLU A 220 -11.96 20.68 -5.31
N ARG A 221 -12.70 20.09 -6.24
CA ARG A 221 -14.04 19.50 -5.98
C ARG A 221 -14.05 17.99 -6.13
N ASP A 222 -13.41 17.49 -7.19
CA ASP A 222 -13.48 16.08 -7.55
C ASP A 222 -12.55 15.24 -6.67
N LEU A 223 -11.42 15.79 -6.23
CA LEU A 223 -10.42 15.05 -5.45
C LEU A 223 -10.89 14.77 -4.01
N PRO A 224 -11.45 15.74 -3.26
CA PRO A 224 -12.04 15.45 -1.95
C PRO A 224 -13.21 14.47 -2.03
N ARG A 225 -14.05 14.56 -3.07
CA ARG A 225 -15.19 13.64 -3.28
C ARG A 225 -14.74 12.22 -3.62
N ALA A 226 -13.75 12.10 -4.52
CA ALA A 226 -13.16 10.82 -4.85
C ALA A 226 -12.52 10.17 -3.62
N THR A 227 -11.86 10.98 -2.78
CA THR A 227 -11.24 10.53 -1.53
C THR A 227 -12.28 10.06 -0.53
N ALA A 228 -13.32 10.86 -0.27
CA ALA A 228 -14.38 10.48 0.67
C ALA A 228 -15.11 9.19 0.21
N ALA A 229 -15.43 9.09 -1.08
CA ALA A 229 -16.05 7.90 -1.64
C ALA A 229 -15.13 6.67 -1.52
N ALA A 230 -13.83 6.82 -1.79
CA ALA A 230 -12.87 5.73 -1.67
C ALA A 230 -12.73 5.26 -0.22
N VAL A 231 -12.66 6.18 0.76
CA VAL A 231 -12.63 5.84 2.20
C VAL A 231 -13.85 5.03 2.59
N VAL A 232 -15.05 5.44 2.17
CA VAL A 232 -16.30 4.72 2.49
C VAL A 232 -16.33 3.35 1.85
N VAL A 233 -16.00 3.24 0.55
CA VAL A 233 -16.04 1.98 -0.18
C VAL A 233 -15.00 0.99 0.37
N VAL A 234 -13.74 1.42 0.51
CA VAL A 234 -12.66 0.57 1.02
C VAL A 234 -12.92 0.20 2.47
N GLY A 235 -13.34 1.15 3.31
CA GLY A 235 -13.63 0.90 4.72
C GLY A 235 -14.78 -0.09 4.91
N ALA A 236 -15.87 0.04 4.14
CA ALA A 236 -16.98 -0.91 4.16
C ALA A 236 -16.54 -2.31 3.70
N LEU A 237 -15.76 -2.40 2.61
CA LEU A 237 -15.25 -3.68 2.11
C LEU A 237 -14.33 -4.35 3.12
N TYR A 238 -13.39 -3.62 3.71
CA TYR A 238 -12.47 -4.14 4.72
C TYR A 238 -13.20 -4.67 5.95
N LEU A 239 -14.16 -3.90 6.47
CA LEU A 239 -14.98 -4.34 7.61
C LEU A 239 -15.83 -5.55 7.26
N ALA A 240 -16.42 -5.58 6.07
CA ALA A 240 -17.26 -6.69 5.64
C ALA A 240 -16.46 -7.98 5.45
N VAL A 241 -15.28 -7.91 4.82
CA VAL A 241 -14.38 -9.05 4.64
C VAL A 241 -13.83 -9.53 5.98
N ALA A 242 -13.40 -8.62 6.85
CA ALA A 242 -12.92 -8.96 8.19
C ALA A 242 -14.01 -9.64 9.03
N PHE A 243 -15.22 -9.07 9.01
CA PHE A 243 -16.38 -9.66 9.69
C PHE A 243 -16.70 -11.05 9.13
N ALA A 244 -16.79 -11.21 7.81
CA ALA A 244 -17.03 -12.51 7.19
C ALA A 244 -15.97 -13.53 7.57
N THR A 245 -14.68 -13.14 7.55
CA THR A 245 -13.56 -14.02 7.95
C THR A 245 -13.75 -14.52 9.38
N VAL A 246 -14.01 -13.62 10.33
CA VAL A 246 -14.18 -14.00 11.75
C VAL A 246 -15.49 -14.78 11.98
N ALA A 247 -16.61 -14.30 11.45
CA ALA A 247 -17.93 -14.86 11.76
C ALA A 247 -18.20 -16.19 11.05
N VAL A 248 -17.59 -16.42 9.88
CA VAL A 248 -17.77 -17.67 9.11
C VAL A 248 -16.72 -18.71 9.47
N LEU A 249 -15.43 -18.32 9.55
CA LEU A 249 -14.35 -19.29 9.81
C LEU A 249 -14.11 -19.53 11.31
N GLY A 250 -14.51 -18.60 12.18
CA GLY A 250 -14.33 -18.73 13.63
C GLY A 250 -12.87 -18.90 14.03
N SER A 251 -12.59 -19.89 14.89
CA SER A 251 -11.23 -20.18 15.36
C SER A 251 -10.29 -20.62 14.22
N THR A 252 -10.81 -21.22 13.15
CA THR A 252 -10.00 -21.67 12.01
C THR A 252 -9.47 -20.51 11.15
N ALA A 253 -10.00 -19.30 11.34
CA ALA A 253 -9.51 -18.09 10.67
C ALA A 253 -8.02 -17.85 10.94
N ALA A 254 -7.55 -18.16 12.16
CA ALA A 254 -6.17 -17.94 12.59
C ALA A 254 -5.17 -18.87 11.86
N ASP A 255 -5.62 -20.06 11.46
CA ASP A 255 -4.78 -21.04 10.78
C ASP A 255 -4.81 -20.90 9.24
N SER A 256 -5.68 -20.02 8.72
CA SER A 256 -5.89 -19.87 7.29
C SER A 256 -4.82 -19.01 6.63
N THR A 257 -4.11 -19.60 5.67
CA THR A 257 -3.16 -18.89 4.80
C THR A 257 -3.83 -18.21 3.61
N ALA A 258 -5.09 -18.58 3.32
CA ALA A 258 -5.87 -18.11 2.17
C ALA A 258 -7.35 -17.88 2.54
N PRO A 259 -7.66 -16.91 3.42
CA PRO A 259 -8.98 -16.78 4.04
C PRO A 259 -10.13 -16.58 3.06
N LEU A 260 -9.91 -15.85 1.96
CA LEU A 260 -10.96 -15.70 0.95
C LEU A 260 -11.24 -17.03 0.24
N GLY A 261 -10.21 -17.85 0.03
CA GLY A 261 -10.37 -19.20 -0.52
C GLY A 261 -11.21 -20.09 0.37
N ASP A 262 -10.99 -20.01 1.69
CA ASP A 262 -11.79 -20.76 2.66
C ASP A 262 -13.23 -20.24 2.76
N LEU A 263 -13.45 -18.92 2.70
CA LEU A 263 -14.79 -18.34 2.62
C LEU A 263 -15.56 -18.83 1.38
N PHE A 264 -14.90 -18.89 0.23
CA PHE A 264 -15.50 -19.45 -0.98
C PHE A 264 -15.73 -20.96 -0.88
N ALA A 265 -14.82 -21.70 -0.25
CA ALA A 265 -14.96 -23.14 -0.05
C ALA A 265 -16.15 -23.47 0.85
N VAL A 266 -16.36 -22.71 1.93
CA VAL A 266 -17.54 -22.85 2.80
C VAL A 266 -18.82 -22.52 2.03
N ALA A 267 -18.81 -21.47 1.20
CA ALA A 267 -20.01 -21.00 0.52
C ALA A 267 -20.44 -21.83 -0.69
N LEU A 268 -19.50 -22.28 -1.51
CA LEU A 268 -19.76 -22.94 -2.79
C LEU A 268 -19.51 -24.46 -2.75
N GLY A 269 -18.75 -24.94 -1.76
CA GLY A 269 -18.22 -26.30 -1.73
C GLY A 269 -17.16 -26.56 -2.83
N GLY A 270 -16.46 -27.69 -2.72
CA GLY A 270 -15.64 -28.27 -3.80
C GLY A 270 -14.36 -27.52 -4.20
N ASP A 271 -13.96 -27.70 -5.47
CA ASP A 271 -12.71 -27.25 -6.11
C ASP A 271 -12.60 -25.73 -6.36
N ALA A 272 -13.45 -24.91 -5.73
CA ALA A 272 -13.45 -23.44 -5.88
C ALA A 272 -12.09 -22.79 -5.53
N ARG A 273 -11.26 -23.47 -4.73
CA ARG A 273 -9.90 -23.06 -4.35
C ARG A 273 -9.00 -22.77 -5.55
N TRP A 274 -9.11 -23.54 -6.64
CA TRP A 274 -8.30 -23.33 -7.86
C TRP A 274 -8.65 -22.01 -8.57
N LEU A 275 -9.95 -21.71 -8.67
CA LEU A 275 -10.45 -20.47 -9.28
C LEU A 275 -10.06 -19.25 -8.42
N VAL A 276 -10.19 -19.37 -7.11
CA VAL A 276 -9.77 -18.36 -6.14
C VAL A 276 -8.25 -18.13 -6.21
N ALA A 277 -7.45 -19.20 -6.31
CA ALA A 277 -6.00 -19.08 -6.46
C ALA A 277 -5.60 -18.37 -7.76
N GLY A 278 -6.24 -18.71 -8.88
CA GLY A 278 -6.03 -18.02 -10.16
C GLY A 278 -6.38 -16.53 -10.08
N ALA A 279 -7.51 -16.19 -9.45
CA ALA A 279 -7.92 -14.81 -9.22
C ALA A 279 -6.92 -14.07 -8.31
N ALA A 280 -6.53 -14.66 -7.18
CA ALA A 280 -5.58 -14.07 -6.24
C ALA A 280 -4.21 -13.81 -6.89
N LEU A 281 -3.71 -14.75 -7.70
CA LEU A 281 -2.47 -14.56 -8.47
C LEU A 281 -2.58 -13.42 -9.47
N LEU A 282 -3.67 -13.36 -10.25
CA LEU A 282 -3.87 -12.32 -11.26
C LEU A 282 -3.97 -10.93 -10.63
N LEU A 283 -4.69 -10.81 -9.52
CA LEU A 283 -4.86 -9.56 -8.79
C LEU A 283 -3.55 -9.12 -8.12
N THR A 284 -2.81 -10.07 -7.54
CA THR A 284 -1.47 -9.83 -6.98
C THR A 284 -0.49 -9.37 -8.06
N PHE A 285 -0.49 -10.03 -9.23
CA PHE A 285 0.33 -9.64 -10.38
C PHE A 285 0.04 -8.20 -10.80
N GLY A 286 -1.23 -7.83 -10.93
CA GLY A 286 -1.65 -6.47 -11.30
C GLY A 286 -1.16 -5.40 -10.32
N ALA A 287 -1.34 -5.64 -9.01
CA ALA A 287 -0.89 -4.74 -7.97
C ALA A 287 0.64 -4.60 -7.98
N MET A 288 1.36 -5.73 -7.99
CA MET A 288 2.83 -5.74 -8.02
C MET A 288 3.38 -5.07 -9.27
N ASN A 289 2.79 -5.29 -10.44
CA ASN A 289 3.22 -4.66 -11.68
C ASN A 289 3.15 -3.13 -11.60
N ALA A 290 2.08 -2.58 -11.03
CA ALA A 290 1.95 -1.15 -10.81
C ALA A 290 3.02 -0.60 -9.84
N TYR A 291 3.27 -1.30 -8.73
CA TYR A 291 4.29 -0.90 -7.76
C TYR A 291 5.71 -0.98 -8.32
N TYR A 292 6.08 -2.02 -9.08
CA TYR A 292 7.40 -2.13 -9.71
C TYR A 292 7.62 -1.02 -10.74
N ALA A 293 6.61 -0.75 -11.57
CA ALA A 293 6.65 0.35 -12.53
C ALA A 293 6.84 1.71 -11.83
N GLY A 294 6.07 1.95 -10.76
CA GLY A 294 6.16 3.16 -9.95
C GLY A 294 7.51 3.33 -9.28
N ALA A 295 8.02 2.28 -8.63
CA ALA A 295 9.29 2.28 -7.93
C ALA A 295 10.47 2.51 -8.89
N ALA A 296 10.47 1.86 -10.05
CA ALA A 296 11.54 2.02 -11.03
C ALA A 296 11.58 3.45 -11.59
N LYS A 297 10.41 4.07 -11.84
CA LYS A 297 10.31 5.49 -12.24
C LYS A 297 10.76 6.42 -11.11
N LEU A 298 10.37 6.13 -9.87
CA LEU A 298 10.78 6.91 -8.70
C LEU A 298 12.30 6.85 -8.51
N GLY A 299 12.93 5.68 -8.58
CA GLY A 299 14.38 5.56 -8.43
C GLY A 299 15.15 6.27 -9.54
N ALA A 300 14.64 6.25 -10.79
CA ALA A 300 15.22 7.03 -11.87
C ALA A 300 15.06 8.54 -11.66
N ALA A 301 13.89 9.00 -11.16
CA ALA A 301 13.68 10.39 -10.80
C ALA A 301 14.61 10.84 -9.65
N LEU A 302 14.78 10.01 -8.61
CA LEU A 302 15.71 10.27 -7.52
C LEU A 302 17.17 10.30 -8.00
N GLY A 303 17.54 9.45 -8.95
CA GLY A 303 18.86 9.46 -9.58
C GLY A 303 19.09 10.75 -10.37
N ARG A 304 18.11 11.17 -11.18
CA ARG A 304 18.15 12.43 -11.94
C ARG A 304 18.24 13.64 -11.01
N ASP A 305 17.46 13.63 -9.94
CA ASP A 305 17.45 14.68 -8.93
C ASP A 305 18.65 14.56 -7.98
N GLY A 306 19.57 13.61 -8.21
CA GLY A 306 20.78 13.27 -7.45
C GLY A 306 20.58 12.98 -5.96
N ALA A 307 19.38 12.56 -5.58
CA ALA A 307 19.09 11.92 -4.30
C ALA A 307 19.48 10.43 -4.28
N LEU A 308 19.68 9.82 -5.45
CA LEU A 308 20.29 8.50 -5.65
C LEU A 308 21.46 8.60 -6.65
N PRO A 309 22.27 7.54 -6.83
CA PRO A 309 23.36 7.55 -7.80
C PRO A 309 22.90 7.88 -9.23
N ASP A 310 23.62 8.77 -9.92
CA ASP A 310 23.22 9.28 -11.24
C ASP A 310 23.08 8.18 -12.31
N TRP A 311 23.75 7.04 -12.13
CA TRP A 311 23.64 5.91 -13.05
C TRP A 311 22.22 5.32 -13.10
N LEU A 312 21.40 5.54 -12.05
CA LEU A 312 19.98 5.19 -12.00
C LEU A 312 19.09 6.16 -12.79
N ALA A 313 19.57 7.37 -13.10
CA ALA A 313 18.79 8.41 -13.79
C ALA A 313 18.39 8.01 -15.22
N ARG A 314 19.08 7.04 -15.84
CA ARG A 314 18.76 6.59 -17.20
C ARG A 314 17.39 5.93 -17.26
N GLY A 315 16.59 6.28 -18.26
CA GLY A 315 15.21 5.82 -18.38
C GLY A 315 14.20 6.67 -17.61
N SER A 316 14.60 7.84 -17.09
CA SER A 316 13.70 8.78 -16.40
C SER A 316 12.79 9.58 -17.34
N VAL A 317 12.93 9.42 -18.66
CA VAL A 317 12.16 10.15 -19.67
C VAL A 317 10.80 9.45 -19.89
N ALA A 318 9.76 10.22 -20.16
CA ALA A 318 8.44 9.68 -20.44
C ALA A 318 8.47 8.69 -21.62
N GLY A 319 7.87 7.51 -21.44
CA GLY A 319 7.86 6.44 -22.43
C GLY A 319 9.05 5.48 -22.35
N GLU A 320 10.12 5.82 -21.62
CA GLU A 320 11.23 4.92 -21.38
C GLU A 320 10.99 4.00 -20.19
N VAL A 321 11.70 2.86 -20.20
CA VAL A 321 11.72 1.92 -19.08
C VAL A 321 13.01 2.15 -18.28
N PRO A 322 12.92 2.55 -17.00
CA PRO A 322 14.08 2.72 -16.13
C PRO A 322 14.65 1.36 -15.68
N ARG A 323 15.21 0.59 -16.62
CA ARG A 323 15.67 -0.80 -16.45
C ARG A 323 16.68 -0.97 -15.31
N ARG A 324 17.50 0.05 -15.05
CA ARG A 324 18.52 0.03 -14.00
C ARG A 324 17.91 0.14 -12.61
N SER A 325 16.99 1.08 -12.44
CA SER A 325 16.25 1.20 -11.18
C SER A 325 15.37 -0.02 -10.95
N LEU A 326 14.71 -0.51 -12.01
CA LEU A 326 13.97 -1.78 -11.96
C LEU A 326 14.86 -2.94 -11.49
N ALA A 327 16.06 -3.08 -12.06
CA ALA A 327 16.99 -4.14 -11.67
C ALA A 327 17.39 -4.05 -10.19
N VAL A 328 17.63 -2.85 -9.65
CA VAL A 328 17.92 -2.66 -8.23
C VAL A 328 16.72 -3.05 -7.38
N THR A 329 15.53 -2.53 -7.69
CA THR A 329 14.30 -2.84 -6.93
C THR A 329 14.00 -4.34 -6.95
N ALA A 330 14.09 -4.98 -8.12
CA ALA A 330 13.87 -6.41 -8.26
C ALA A 330 14.92 -7.22 -7.50
N THR A 331 16.20 -6.88 -7.62
CA THR A 331 17.28 -7.58 -6.88
C THR A 331 17.07 -7.48 -5.38
N LEU A 332 16.76 -6.29 -4.85
CA LEU A 332 16.46 -6.11 -3.44
C LEU A 332 15.22 -6.90 -3.01
N ALA A 333 14.20 -7.02 -3.88
CA ALA A 333 13.02 -7.80 -3.58
C ALA A 333 13.36 -9.31 -3.53
N PHE A 334 14.11 -9.83 -4.51
CA PHE A 334 14.56 -11.23 -4.47
C PHE A 334 15.44 -11.53 -3.26
N LEU A 335 16.31 -10.58 -2.86
CA LEU A 335 17.09 -10.70 -1.62
C LEU A 335 16.20 -10.71 -0.38
N ALA A 336 15.18 -9.86 -0.32
CA ALA A 336 14.22 -9.84 0.79
C ALA A 336 13.42 -11.15 0.88
N LEU A 337 12.95 -11.69 -0.27
CA LEU A 337 12.31 -12.99 -0.35
C LEU A 337 13.27 -14.10 0.14
N GLY A 338 14.49 -14.14 -0.39
CA GLY A 338 15.51 -15.13 0.00
C GLY A 338 15.86 -15.06 1.48
N ALA A 339 16.00 -13.85 2.04
CA ALA A 339 16.26 -13.67 3.46
C ALA A 339 15.13 -14.24 4.33
N VAL A 340 13.86 -14.00 3.99
CA VAL A 340 12.72 -14.58 4.73
C VAL A 340 12.65 -16.08 4.60
N LEU A 341 12.91 -16.63 3.41
CA LEU A 341 12.92 -18.08 3.20
C LEU A 341 14.04 -18.79 3.98
N VAL A 342 15.22 -18.16 4.11
CA VAL A 342 16.37 -18.72 4.85
C VAL A 342 16.21 -18.57 6.36
N THR A 343 15.73 -17.42 6.82
CA THR A 343 15.64 -17.09 8.26
C THR A 343 14.36 -17.60 8.92
N GLY A 344 13.33 -17.92 8.12
CA GLY A 344 12.01 -18.32 8.64
C GLY A 344 11.24 -17.18 9.31
N LEU A 345 11.65 -15.90 9.16
CA LEU A 345 11.07 -14.73 9.83
C LEU A 345 9.61 -14.38 9.43
N GLY A 346 8.97 -15.21 8.59
CA GLY A 346 7.59 -15.06 8.13
C GLY A 346 7.34 -13.81 7.28
N THR A 347 6.13 -13.71 6.73
CA THR A 347 5.67 -12.53 5.96
C THR A 347 5.51 -11.29 6.84
N HIS A 348 5.25 -11.48 8.14
CA HIS A 348 5.02 -10.42 9.11
C HIS A 348 6.16 -9.38 9.14
N SER A 349 7.42 -9.83 9.14
CA SER A 349 8.59 -8.95 9.17
C SER A 349 8.65 -8.04 7.94
N LEU A 350 8.35 -8.56 6.74
CA LEU A 350 8.33 -7.79 5.49
C LEU A 350 7.23 -6.74 5.48
N VAL A 351 6.06 -7.11 5.99
CA VAL A 351 4.91 -6.21 6.14
C VAL A 351 5.30 -5.05 7.05
N LEU A 352 5.88 -5.32 8.22
CA LEU A 352 6.24 -4.27 9.18
C LEU A 352 7.38 -3.37 8.70
N LEU A 353 8.40 -3.91 8.00
CA LEU A 353 9.46 -3.10 7.38
C LEU A 353 8.88 -2.09 6.39
N THR A 354 7.94 -2.53 5.56
CA THR A 354 7.26 -1.70 4.56
C THR A 354 6.40 -0.66 5.26
N THR A 355 5.55 -1.09 6.20
CA THR A 355 4.66 -0.23 6.98
C THR A 355 5.43 0.86 7.72
N GLY A 356 6.59 0.55 8.32
CA GLY A 356 7.42 1.55 9.00
C GLY A 356 7.90 2.68 8.08
N SER A 357 8.28 2.34 6.85
CA SER A 357 8.65 3.34 5.83
C SER A 357 7.46 4.22 5.44
N PHE A 358 6.27 3.66 5.24
CA PHE A 358 5.07 4.43 4.92
C PHE A 358 4.57 5.29 6.09
N ILE A 359 4.64 4.80 7.32
CA ILE A 359 4.33 5.62 8.52
C ILE A 359 5.27 6.83 8.56
N THR A 360 6.55 6.66 8.26
CA THR A 360 7.51 7.78 8.20
C THR A 360 7.12 8.80 7.12
N VAL A 361 6.70 8.33 5.95
CA VAL A 361 6.16 9.19 4.88
C VAL A 361 4.91 9.94 5.36
N TYR A 362 4.00 9.27 6.07
CA TYR A 362 2.80 9.88 6.63
C TYR A 362 3.13 10.93 7.69
N VAL A 363 4.09 10.68 8.58
CA VAL A 363 4.54 11.69 9.57
C VAL A 363 5.00 12.95 8.84
N ILE A 364 5.89 12.81 7.85
CA ILE A 364 6.43 13.95 7.10
C ILE A 364 5.32 14.64 6.29
N GLY A 365 4.44 13.87 5.65
CA GLY A 365 3.33 14.37 4.84
C GLY A 365 2.29 15.15 5.66
N VAL A 366 1.87 14.61 6.80
CA VAL A 366 0.93 15.29 7.72
C VAL A 366 1.59 16.51 8.37
N ALA A 367 2.88 16.44 8.73
CA ALA A 367 3.62 17.60 9.21
C ALA A 367 3.72 18.70 8.13
N ALA A 368 3.92 18.32 6.86
CA ALA A 368 3.89 19.25 5.74
C ALA A 368 2.48 19.86 5.58
N ALA A 369 1.42 19.08 5.76
CA ALA A 369 0.04 19.55 5.74
C ALA A 369 -0.22 20.62 6.81
N LEU A 370 0.22 20.39 8.05
CA LEU A 370 0.08 21.34 9.16
C LEU A 370 0.77 22.68 8.89
N ARG A 371 1.84 22.68 8.07
CA ARG A 371 2.60 23.87 7.68
C ARG A 371 2.03 24.57 6.45
N LEU A 372 1.50 23.83 5.47
CA LEU A 372 1.06 24.35 4.16
C LEU A 372 -0.45 24.65 4.09
N LEU A 373 -1.28 24.02 4.93
CA LEU A 373 -2.73 24.26 4.96
C LEU A 373 -3.06 25.52 5.78
N PRO A 374 -4.15 26.25 5.45
CA PRO A 374 -4.55 27.44 6.20
C PRO A 374 -4.88 27.05 7.64
N ARG A 375 -4.28 27.74 8.62
CA ARG A 375 -4.55 27.51 10.04
C ARG A 375 -6.05 27.63 10.31
N ARG A 376 -6.56 26.75 11.18
CA ARG A 376 -7.99 26.67 11.59
C ARG A 376 -8.98 26.33 10.47
N SER A 377 -8.52 25.89 9.29
CA SER A 377 -9.41 25.27 8.30
C SER A 377 -9.81 23.84 8.73
N ALA A 378 -10.92 23.32 8.22
CA ALA A 378 -11.33 21.93 8.47
C ALA A 378 -10.22 20.92 8.08
N ALA A 379 -9.52 21.18 6.97
CA ALA A 379 -8.39 20.36 6.53
C ALA A 379 -7.19 20.42 7.49
N TRP A 380 -6.95 21.57 8.12
CA TRP A 380 -5.91 21.71 9.14
C TRP A 380 -6.26 20.94 10.41
N TYR A 381 -7.53 20.97 10.84
CA TYR A 381 -7.98 20.15 11.97
C TYR A 381 -7.92 18.66 11.67
N ALA A 382 -8.24 18.23 10.44
CA ALA A 382 -8.03 16.85 10.01
C ALA A 382 -6.54 16.44 10.10
N ALA A 383 -5.63 17.30 9.64
CA ALA A 383 -4.19 17.05 9.76
C ALA A 383 -3.73 17.00 11.23
N ALA A 384 -4.27 17.88 12.08
CA ALA A 384 -3.96 17.94 13.51
C ALA A 384 -4.50 16.72 14.27
N ALA A 385 -5.68 16.22 13.91
CA ALA A 385 -6.19 14.96 14.46
C ALA A 385 -5.34 13.77 14.01
N THR A 386 -4.91 13.78 12.74
CA THR A 386 -4.15 12.68 12.14
C THR A 386 -2.74 12.56 12.72
N ILE A 387 -2.07 13.67 13.07
CA ILE A 387 -0.68 13.61 13.56
C ILE A 387 -0.58 12.77 14.84
N GLY A 388 -1.54 12.89 15.76
CA GLY A 388 -1.55 12.10 17.00
C GLY A 388 -1.62 10.60 16.72
N VAL A 389 -2.42 10.21 15.74
CA VAL A 389 -2.57 8.79 15.37
C VAL A 389 -1.35 8.27 14.64
N VAL A 390 -0.81 9.02 13.70
CA VAL A 390 0.40 8.60 12.97
C VAL A 390 1.59 8.48 13.93
N LEU A 391 1.71 9.38 14.92
CA LEU A 391 2.72 9.27 15.97
C LEU A 391 2.48 8.06 16.88
N PHE A 392 1.23 7.76 17.23
CA PHE A 392 0.91 6.54 17.96
C PHE A 392 1.30 5.28 17.18
N LEU A 393 0.95 5.22 15.89
CA LEU A 393 1.34 4.11 15.01
C LEU A 393 2.86 4.00 14.85
N LEU A 394 3.57 5.14 14.80
CA LEU A 394 5.03 5.18 14.82
C LEU A 394 5.57 4.50 16.08
N VAL A 395 5.06 4.86 17.27
CA VAL A 395 5.47 4.23 18.53
C VAL A 395 5.15 2.73 18.56
N MET A 396 3.96 2.33 18.08
CA MET A 396 3.55 0.92 18.01
C MET A 396 4.38 0.10 17.02
N ALA A 397 4.96 0.71 15.99
CA ALA A 397 5.89 0.02 15.09
C ALA A 397 7.18 -0.44 15.78
N GLY A 398 7.52 0.11 16.96
CA GLY A 398 8.57 -0.40 17.84
C GLY A 398 9.92 -0.61 17.14
N VAL A 399 10.47 -1.82 17.25
CA VAL A 399 11.78 -2.19 16.67
C VAL A 399 11.82 -2.06 15.14
N TYR A 400 10.66 -2.13 14.47
CA TYR A 400 10.59 -2.04 13.02
C TYR A 400 10.79 -0.61 12.49
N LEU A 401 10.82 0.39 13.37
CA LEU A 401 11.31 1.74 13.05
C LEU A 401 12.81 1.79 12.75
N LEU A 402 13.59 0.79 13.16
CA LEU A 402 15.02 0.76 12.87
C LEU A 402 15.29 0.81 11.36
N TRP A 403 14.42 0.20 10.55
CA TRP A 403 14.52 0.24 9.10
C TRP A 403 14.33 1.64 8.51
N PRO A 404 13.19 2.34 8.69
CA PRO A 404 13.04 3.70 8.18
C PRO A 404 14.05 4.68 8.80
N VAL A 405 14.50 4.48 10.04
CA VAL A 405 15.59 5.27 10.64
C VAL A 405 16.91 5.02 9.90
N ALA A 406 17.25 3.76 9.60
CA ALA A 406 18.43 3.41 8.81
C ALA A 406 18.36 3.98 7.39
N VAL A 407 17.20 3.87 6.72
CA VAL A 407 16.95 4.46 5.40
C VAL A 407 17.10 5.97 5.43
N THR A 408 16.54 6.63 6.45
CA THR A 408 16.66 8.09 6.66
C THR A 408 18.11 8.49 6.90
N GLY A 409 18.83 7.76 7.76
CA GLY A 409 20.24 7.99 8.04
C GLY A 409 21.10 7.83 6.78
N ALA A 410 20.89 6.76 6.02
CA ALA A 410 21.58 6.50 4.76
C ALA A 410 21.30 7.58 3.72
N ALA A 411 20.06 8.04 3.59
CA ALA A 411 19.68 9.13 2.69
C ALA A 411 20.43 10.43 3.03
N LEU A 412 20.46 10.80 4.32
CA LEU A 412 21.13 12.01 4.79
C LEU A 412 22.65 11.92 4.67
N LEU A 413 23.24 10.76 4.96
CA LEU A 413 24.67 10.50 4.78
C LEU A 413 25.07 10.59 3.31
N TYR A 414 24.29 9.98 2.41
CA TYR A 414 24.52 10.05 0.97
C TYR A 414 24.50 11.50 0.47
N LEU A 415 23.49 12.28 0.87
CA LEU A 415 23.39 13.70 0.49
C LEU A 415 24.54 14.55 1.04
N ARG A 416 25.01 14.27 2.26
CA ARG A 416 26.20 14.92 2.84
C ARG A 416 27.46 14.58 2.04
N ALA A 417 27.69 13.31 1.74
CA ALA A 417 28.86 12.83 0.99
C ALA A 417 28.93 13.41 -0.44
N ARG A 418 27.78 13.61 -1.09
CA ARG A 418 27.67 14.20 -2.44
C ARG A 418 27.82 15.73 -2.50
N GLY A 419 28.13 16.39 -1.39
CA GLY A 419 28.41 17.84 -1.37
C GLY A 419 27.20 18.75 -1.62
N ARG A 420 25.97 18.23 -1.62
CA ARG A 420 24.74 19.04 -1.83
C ARG A 420 24.25 19.75 -0.56
N VAL A 421 25.18 20.09 0.32
CA VAL A 421 24.95 20.95 1.48
C VAL A 421 25.24 22.39 1.05
N ARG A 422 24.31 23.03 0.32
CA ARG A 422 24.14 24.47 0.38
C ARG A 422 22.65 24.81 0.40
N SER A 423 22.24 25.25 1.58
CA SER A 423 21.04 26.03 1.98
C SER A 423 19.74 25.79 1.24
#